data_AF-A0A537H9X2-F1
#
_entry.id   AF-A0A537H9X2-F1
#
_cell.length_a   1.000
_cell.length_b   1.000
_cell.length_c   1.000
_cell.angle_alpha   90.00
_cell.angle_beta   90.00
_cell.angle_gamma   90.00
#
_symmetry.space_group_name_H-M   'P 1'
#
loop_
_entity.id
_entity.type
_entity.pdbx_description
1 polymer ?
#
loop_
_entity_poly.entity_id
_entity_poly.type
_entity_poly.pdbx_seq_one_letter_code
_entity_poly.pdbx_strand_id
1 'polypeptide(L)'
;MKIVQATLSLTLAISGLLGIQILIDDKWLWAAAPSHAYGLIGFVSIDMILVVVALVRVGLATVSAALMAVAQFAAMLADVVVGQPEGVPSIAFRNYLLGDAAYLGLLFIQIAILSVAIAGLTITLLHSHSRLAAFLHVHLN
;
A
#
# COMPACT_ATOMS: atom_id res chain seq x y z
N MET A 1 17.93 9.07 -1.92
CA MET A 1 16.73 8.56 -2.63
C MET A 1 16.83 7.11 -3.08
N LYS A 2 17.98 6.57 -3.51
CA LYS A 2 18.07 5.18 -4.03
C LYS A 2 17.55 4.10 -3.07
N ILE A 3 17.83 4.24 -1.76
CA ILE A 3 17.32 3.30 -0.74
C ILE A 3 15.79 3.38 -0.67
N VAL A 4 15.21 4.57 -0.52
CA VAL A 4 13.75 4.78 -0.52
C VAL A 4 13.12 4.19 -1.78
N GLN A 5 13.71 4.45 -2.95
CA GLN A 5 13.25 3.88 -4.22
C GLN A 5 13.25 2.35 -4.19
N ALA A 6 14.36 1.73 -3.80
CA ALA A 6 14.49 0.28 -3.77
C ALA A 6 13.52 -0.36 -2.76
N THR A 7 13.47 0.16 -1.53
CA THR A 7 12.58 -0.34 -0.49
C THR A 7 11.12 -0.15 -0.87
N LEU A 8 10.72 1.02 -1.37
CA LEU A 8 9.34 1.29 -1.78
C LEU A 8 8.92 0.39 -2.94
N SER A 9 9.79 0.22 -3.95
CA SER A 9 9.52 -0.67 -5.09
C SER A 9 9.36 -2.12 -4.62
N LEU A 10 10.22 -2.58 -3.70
CA LEU A 10 10.16 -3.93 -3.15
C LEU A 10 8.87 -4.15 -2.36
N THR A 11 8.50 -3.23 -1.46
CA THR A 11 7.28 -3.38 -0.65
C THR A 11 6.01 -3.34 -1.49
N LEU A 12 5.96 -2.48 -2.51
CA LEU A 12 4.84 -2.43 -3.47
C LEU A 12 4.76 -3.72 -4.30
N ALA A 13 5.90 -4.26 -4.75
CA ALA A 13 5.93 -5.52 -5.47
C ALA A 13 5.44 -6.70 -4.60
N ILE A 14 5.87 -6.76 -3.34
CA ILE A 14 5.39 -7.77 -2.39
C ILE A 14 3.87 -7.63 -2.17
N SER A 15 3.38 -6.41 -2.00
CA SER A 15 1.93 -6.14 -1.89
C SER A 15 1.16 -6.65 -3.11
N GLY A 16 1.59 -6.26 -4.31
CA GLY A 16 0.97 -6.74 -5.55
C GLY A 16 1.01 -8.27 -5.70
N LEU A 17 2.12 -8.91 -5.35
CA LEU A 17 2.27 -10.37 -5.43
C LEU A 17 1.37 -11.12 -4.43
N LEU A 18 1.22 -10.61 -3.21
CA LEU A 18 0.29 -11.17 -2.23
C LEU A 18 -1.15 -11.07 -2.72
N GLY A 19 -1.54 -9.93 -3.31
CA GLY A 19 -2.86 -9.78 -3.90
C GLY A 19 -3.09 -10.72 -5.08
N ILE A 20 -2.10 -10.90 -5.94
CA ILE A 20 -2.15 -11.90 -7.03
C ILE A 20 -2.33 -13.32 -6.48
N GLN A 21 -1.60 -13.67 -5.43
CA GLN A 21 -1.71 -14.98 -4.79
C GLN A 21 -3.15 -15.24 -4.31
N ILE A 22 -3.75 -14.29 -3.58
CA ILE A 22 -5.16 -14.40 -3.13
C ILE A 22 -6.10 -14.58 -4.33
N LEU A 23 -5.93 -13.77 -5.38
CA LEU A 23 -6.79 -13.82 -6.57
C LEU A 23 -6.71 -15.17 -7.30
N ILE A 24 -5.57 -15.87 -7.23
CA ILE A 24 -5.39 -17.17 -7.89
C ILE A 24 -5.89 -18.32 -7.00
N ASP A 25 -5.52 -18.31 -5.72
CA ASP A 25 -5.70 -19.46 -4.83
C ASP A 25 -7.07 -19.46 -4.16
N ASP A 26 -7.66 -18.29 -3.92
CA ASP A 26 -8.87 -18.16 -3.13
C ASP A 26 -10.15 -18.27 -3.95
N LYS A 27 -10.58 -19.52 -4.15
CA LYS A 27 -11.85 -19.83 -4.83
C LYS A 27 -13.08 -19.37 -4.04
N TRP A 28 -12.98 -19.25 -2.72
CA TRP A 28 -14.11 -18.84 -1.89
C TRP A 28 -14.37 -17.34 -2.07
N LEU A 29 -13.31 -16.52 -2.13
CA LEU A 29 -13.40 -15.09 -2.44
C LEU A 29 -14.20 -14.84 -3.73
N TRP A 30 -13.88 -15.58 -4.79
CA TRP A 30 -14.58 -15.48 -6.07
C TRP A 30 -16.03 -15.93 -6.03
N ALA A 31 -16.36 -16.93 -5.21
CA ALA A 31 -17.72 -17.47 -5.13
C ALA A 31 -18.62 -16.63 -4.22
N ALA A 32 -18.10 -16.16 -3.09
CA ALA A 32 -18.87 -15.53 -2.03
C ALA A 32 -18.75 -14.00 -2.01
N ALA A 33 -17.65 -13.44 -2.50
CA ALA A 33 -17.38 -12.01 -2.49
C ALA A 33 -16.77 -11.48 -3.82
N PRO A 34 -17.40 -11.71 -5.01
CA PRO A 34 -16.82 -11.28 -6.29
C PRO A 34 -16.45 -9.79 -6.34
N SER A 35 -17.26 -8.92 -5.73
CA SER A 35 -16.98 -7.48 -5.66
C SER A 35 -15.66 -7.15 -4.96
N HIS A 36 -15.28 -7.93 -3.94
CA HIS A 36 -14.04 -7.76 -3.20
C HIS A 36 -12.86 -8.26 -4.02
N ALA A 37 -13.02 -9.36 -4.77
CA ALA A 37 -12.02 -9.81 -5.72
C ALA A 37 -11.72 -8.75 -6.79
N TYR A 38 -12.76 -8.10 -7.34
CA TYR A 38 -12.56 -6.99 -8.29
C TYR A 38 -11.89 -5.77 -7.64
N GLY A 39 -12.23 -5.45 -6.39
CA GLY A 39 -11.53 -4.41 -5.61
C GLY A 39 -10.04 -4.72 -5.46
N LEU A 40 -9.72 -5.96 -5.11
CA LEU A 40 -8.34 -6.44 -4.97
C LEU A 40 -7.56 -6.39 -6.30
N ILE A 41 -8.19 -6.71 -7.44
CA ILE A 41 -7.57 -6.49 -8.77
C ILE A 41 -7.17 -5.04 -8.96
N GLY A 42 -8.03 -4.10 -8.56
CA GLY A 42 -7.73 -2.67 -8.59
C GLY A 42 -6.49 -2.31 -7.78
N PHE A 43 -6.41 -2.79 -6.54
CA PHE A 43 -5.26 -2.57 -5.66
C PHE A 43 -3.97 -3.17 -6.21
N VAL A 44 -4.00 -4.43 -6.65
CA VAL A 44 -2.85 -5.09 -7.29
C VAL A 44 -2.37 -4.29 -8.50
N SER A 45 -3.29 -3.84 -9.35
CA SER A 45 -2.93 -3.08 -10.55
C SER A 45 -2.24 -1.77 -10.21
N ILE A 46 -2.77 -1.05 -9.21
CA ILE A 46 -2.18 0.21 -8.74
C ILE A 46 -0.80 -0.03 -8.14
N ASP A 47 -0.63 -1.06 -7.32
CA ASP A 47 0.67 -1.39 -6.71
C ASP A 47 1.73 -1.67 -7.78
N MET A 48 1.39 -2.47 -8.80
CA MET A 48 2.30 -2.78 -9.91
C MET A 48 2.64 -1.55 -10.75
N ILE A 49 1.67 -0.65 -10.97
CA ILE A 49 1.93 0.65 -11.61
C ILE A 49 2.89 1.48 -10.74
N LEU A 50 2.65 1.54 -9.43
CA LEU A 50 3.48 2.30 -8.51
C LEU A 50 4.91 1.76 -8.38
N VAL A 51 5.13 0.44 -8.56
CA VAL A 51 6.49 -0.12 -8.70
C VAL A 51 7.21 0.56 -9.87
N VAL A 52 6.58 0.61 -11.05
CA VAL A 52 7.17 1.23 -12.23
C VAL A 52 7.39 2.74 -12.00
N VAL A 53 6.41 3.43 -11.42
CA VAL A 53 6.54 4.86 -11.10
C VAL A 53 7.65 5.11 -10.09
N ALA A 54 7.86 4.23 -9.09
CA ALA A 54 8.94 4.37 -8.11
C ALA A 54 10.31 4.29 -8.78
N LEU A 55 10.46 3.45 -9.80
CA LEU A 55 11.71 3.31 -10.54
C LEU A 55 12.06 4.54 -11.39
N VAL A 56 11.06 5.28 -11.89
CA VAL A 56 11.25 6.43 -12.78
C VAL A 56 11.18 7.77 -12.03
N ARG A 57 10.23 7.91 -11.10
CA ARG A 57 9.92 9.15 -10.38
C ARG A 57 9.56 8.86 -8.91
N VAL A 58 10.58 8.50 -8.12
CA VAL A 58 10.43 8.15 -6.71
C VAL A 58 9.64 9.18 -5.87
N GLY A 59 9.78 10.49 -6.14
CA GLY A 59 9.05 11.53 -5.40
C GLY A 59 7.53 11.43 -5.58
N LEU A 60 7.06 11.24 -6.82
CA LEU A 60 5.64 11.04 -7.12
C LEU A 60 5.15 9.71 -6.53
N ALA A 61 5.91 8.64 -6.74
CA ALA A 61 5.57 7.32 -6.20
C ALA A 61 5.46 7.32 -4.68
N THR A 62 6.31 8.07 -3.97
CA THR A 62 6.29 8.15 -2.51
C THR A 62 4.96 8.73 -2.01
N VAL A 63 4.50 9.84 -2.59
CA VAL A 63 3.22 10.46 -2.20
C VAL A 63 2.05 9.56 -2.57
N SER A 64 2.03 9.04 -3.80
CA SER A 64 0.96 8.16 -4.25
C SER A 64 0.89 6.86 -3.43
N ALA A 65 2.04 6.26 -3.09
CA ALA A 65 2.09 5.06 -2.27
C ALA A 65 1.62 5.32 -0.83
N ALA A 66 1.91 6.49 -0.24
CA ALA A 66 1.37 6.84 1.07
C ALA A 66 -0.17 6.90 1.04
N LEU A 67 -0.73 7.60 0.05
CA LEU A 67 -2.19 7.72 -0.11
C LEU A 67 -2.84 6.35 -0.34
N MET A 68 -2.25 5.54 -1.23
CA MET A 68 -2.77 4.23 -1.55
C MET A 68 -2.64 3.26 -0.38
N ALA A 69 -1.56 3.27 0.36
CA ALA A 69 -1.40 2.41 1.54
C ALA A 69 -2.47 2.70 2.60
N VAL A 70 -2.79 3.98 2.83
CA VAL A 70 -3.90 4.36 3.73
C VAL A 70 -5.24 3.87 3.19
N ALA A 71 -5.52 4.10 1.91
CA ALA A 71 -6.78 3.71 1.29
C ALA A 71 -6.99 2.18 1.31
N GLN A 72 -5.96 1.42 0.94
CA GLN A 72 -5.99 -0.05 0.94
C GLN A 72 -6.10 -0.60 2.36
N PHE A 73 -5.34 -0.08 3.31
CA PHE A 73 -5.45 -0.48 4.72
C PHE A 73 -6.85 -0.22 5.27
N ALA A 74 -7.42 0.96 4.98
CA ALA A 74 -8.76 1.31 5.40
C ALA A 74 -9.82 0.41 4.76
N ALA A 75 -9.68 0.09 3.47
CA ALA A 75 -10.58 -0.83 2.77
C ALA A 75 -10.55 -2.23 3.38
N MET A 76 -9.36 -2.81 3.56
CA MET A 76 -9.22 -4.13 4.21
C MET A 76 -9.74 -4.10 5.66
N LEU A 77 -9.45 -3.06 6.41
CA LEU A 77 -10.01 -2.95 7.76
C LEU A 77 -11.54 -2.86 7.74
N ALA A 78 -12.12 -2.14 6.76
CA ALA A 78 -13.56 -2.09 6.58
C ALA A 78 -14.14 -3.47 6.23
N ASP A 79 -13.46 -4.28 5.42
CA ASP A 79 -13.85 -5.66 5.11
C ASP A 79 -13.99 -6.51 6.38
N VAL A 80 -13.06 -6.36 7.33
CA VAL A 80 -13.07 -7.08 8.62
C VAL A 80 -14.22 -6.63 9.53
N VAL A 81 -14.58 -5.34 9.51
CA VAL A 81 -15.52 -4.76 10.49
C VAL A 81 -16.96 -4.78 9.97
N VAL A 82 -17.19 -4.43 8.71
CA VAL A 82 -18.53 -4.21 8.14
C VAL A 82 -18.70 -4.69 6.68
N GLY A 83 -17.65 -5.16 6.01
CA GLY A 83 -17.69 -5.47 4.58
C GLY A 83 -18.23 -6.86 4.24
N GLN A 84 -19.03 -7.50 5.09
CA GLN A 84 -19.54 -8.82 4.74
C GLN A 84 -20.37 -8.82 3.44
N PRO A 85 -20.19 -9.81 2.55
CA PRO A 85 -21.03 -10.00 1.39
C PRO A 85 -22.48 -10.34 1.77
N GLU A 86 -23.42 -10.03 0.87
CA GLU A 86 -24.82 -10.39 1.05
C GLU A 86 -25.00 -11.91 1.17
N GLY A 87 -25.80 -12.35 2.14
CA GLY A 87 -26.04 -13.77 2.41
C GLY A 87 -24.90 -14.48 3.15
N VAL A 88 -23.78 -13.81 3.46
CA VAL A 88 -22.69 -14.38 4.27
C VAL A 88 -22.75 -13.85 5.71
N PRO A 89 -22.79 -14.73 6.73
CA PRO A 89 -22.72 -14.28 8.13
C PRO A 89 -21.43 -13.50 8.40
N SER A 90 -21.55 -12.34 9.06
CA SER A 90 -20.41 -11.44 9.31
C SER A 90 -19.26 -12.10 10.07
N ILE A 91 -19.57 -12.92 11.08
CA ILE A 91 -18.55 -13.67 11.84
C ILE A 91 -17.82 -14.68 10.94
N ALA A 92 -18.53 -15.33 10.01
CA ALA A 92 -17.92 -16.29 9.09
C ALA A 92 -16.96 -15.58 8.12
N PHE A 93 -17.38 -14.47 7.52
CA PHE A 93 -16.51 -13.68 6.64
C PHE A 93 -15.29 -13.13 7.37
N ARG A 94 -15.48 -12.58 8.58
CA ARG A 94 -14.38 -12.06 9.39
C ARG A 94 -13.37 -13.15 9.75
N ASN A 95 -13.83 -14.33 10.16
CA ASN A 95 -12.95 -15.44 10.51
C ASN A 95 -12.22 -15.99 9.29
N TYR A 96 -12.86 -15.97 8.12
CA TYR A 96 -12.24 -16.29 6.84
C TYR A 96 -11.07 -15.32 6.56
N LEU A 97 -11.31 -14.01 6.59
CA LEU A 97 -10.28 -13.00 6.34
C LEU A 97 -9.12 -13.09 7.35
N LEU A 98 -9.44 -13.14 8.65
CA LEU A 98 -8.43 -13.21 9.71
C LEU A 98 -7.72 -14.57 9.79
N GLY A 99 -8.27 -15.60 9.15
CA GLY A 99 -7.65 -16.91 9.02
C GLY A 99 -6.71 -17.03 7.81
N ASP A 100 -6.79 -16.10 6.86
CA ASP A 100 -5.94 -16.09 5.67
C ASP A 100 -4.62 -15.32 5.92
N ALA A 101 -3.51 -16.05 5.84
CA ALA A 101 -2.18 -15.48 6.01
C ALA A 101 -1.82 -14.48 4.90
N ALA A 102 -2.30 -14.68 3.66
CA ALA A 102 -2.02 -13.76 2.57
C ALA A 102 -2.77 -12.44 2.77
N TYR A 103 -4.04 -12.51 3.19
CA TYR A 103 -4.81 -11.34 3.59
C TYR A 103 -4.15 -10.56 4.74
N LEU A 104 -3.73 -11.24 5.81
CA LEU A 104 -3.00 -10.60 6.91
C LEU A 104 -1.68 -9.98 6.43
N GLY A 105 -0.96 -10.66 5.54
CA GLY A 105 0.24 -10.15 4.88
C GLY A 105 -0.02 -8.85 4.11
N LEU A 106 -1.11 -8.79 3.34
CA LEU A 106 -1.56 -7.58 2.65
C LEU A 106 -1.87 -6.43 3.61
N LEU A 107 -2.51 -6.73 4.73
CA LEU A 107 -2.83 -5.70 5.73
C LEU A 107 -1.55 -5.12 6.37
N PHE A 108 -0.60 -5.97 6.74
CA PHE A 108 0.66 -5.52 7.35
C PHE A 108 1.60 -4.83 6.36
N ILE A 109 1.64 -5.25 5.09
CA ILE A 109 2.52 -4.62 4.10
C ILE A 109 2.10 -3.17 3.81
N GLN A 110 0.81 -2.80 3.95
CA GLN A 110 0.39 -1.40 3.83
C GLN A 110 1.02 -0.52 4.92
N ILE A 111 1.14 -1.02 6.15
CA ILE A 111 1.81 -0.30 7.24
C ILE A 111 3.28 -0.10 6.90
N ALA A 112 3.93 -1.12 6.32
CA ALA A 112 5.32 -1.02 5.88
C ALA A 112 5.51 -0.01 4.74
N ILE A 113 4.65 -0.06 3.70
CA ILE A 113 4.66 0.89 2.58
C ILE A 113 4.49 2.32 3.11
N LEU A 114 3.51 2.54 3.97
CA LEU A 114 3.24 3.86 4.57
C LEU A 114 4.44 4.36 5.38
N SER A 115 5.07 3.49 6.17
CA SER A 115 6.26 3.83 6.96
C SER A 115 7.44 4.23 6.07
N VAL A 116 7.69 3.49 4.99
CA VAL A 116 8.73 3.82 4.00
C VAL A 116 8.42 5.14 3.30
N ALA A 117 7.15 5.38 2.95
CA ALA A 117 6.73 6.60 2.29
C ALA A 117 6.91 7.83 3.21
N ILE A 118 6.47 7.74 4.47
CA ILE A 118 6.66 8.81 5.48
C ILE A 118 8.15 9.10 5.71
N ALA A 119 8.98 8.06 5.81
CA ALA A 119 10.42 8.23 5.94
C ALA A 119 11.02 8.95 4.72
N GLY A 120 10.60 8.56 3.51
CA GLY A 120 11.02 9.21 2.25
C GLY A 120 10.62 10.68 2.16
N LEU A 121 9.39 11.02 2.57
CA LEU A 121 8.92 12.40 2.63
C LEU A 121 9.70 13.22 3.66
N THR A 122 9.89 12.67 4.86
CA THR A 122 10.67 13.32 5.94
C THR A 122 12.10 13.63 5.49
N ILE A 123 12.79 12.66 4.86
CA ILE A 123 14.15 12.85 4.33
C ILE A 123 14.17 13.98 3.31
N THR A 124 13.16 14.06 2.43
CA THR A 124 13.07 15.09 1.39
C THR A 124 12.87 16.48 2.00
N LEU A 125 11.99 16.60 2.99
CA LEU A 125 11.73 17.85 3.72
C LEU A 125 12.96 18.35 4.48
N LEU A 126 13.68 17.45 5.16
CA LEU A 126 14.90 17.83 5.86
C LEU A 126 15.96 18.40 4.90
N HIS A 127 16.15 17.78 3.74
CA HIS A 127 17.10 18.27 2.74
C HIS A 127 16.68 19.62 2.12
N SER A 128 15.39 19.86 1.90
CA SER A 128 14.93 21.14 1.35
C SER A 128 15.16 22.28 2.34
N HIS A 129 14.90 22.05 3.64
CA HIS A 129 15.17 23.01 4.71
C HIS A 129 16.66 23.36 4.82
N SER A 130 17.56 22.36 4.79
CA SER A 130 19.01 22.61 4.85
C SER A 130 19.51 23.46 3.67
N ARG A 131 18.96 23.25 2.46
CA ARG A 131 19.31 24.04 1.28
C ARG A 131 18.83 25.48 1.37
N LEU A 132 17.61 25.69 1.88
CA LEU A 132 17.07 27.03 2.09
C LEU A 132 17.92 27.79 3.13
N ALA A 133 18.25 27.15 4.26
CA ALA A 133 19.07 27.75 5.30
C ALA A 133 20.47 28.13 4.78
N ALA A 134 21.10 27.25 3.99
CA ALA A 134 22.39 27.54 3.36
C ALA A 134 22.33 28.71 2.37
N PHE A 135 21.28 28.77 1.54
CA PHE A 135 21.07 29.86 0.58
C PHE A 135 20.92 31.22 1.30
N LEU A 136 20.09 31.27 2.34
CA LEU A 136 19.88 32.48 3.13
C LEU A 136 21.19 32.96 3.79
N HIS A 137 21.99 32.03 4.33
CA HIS A 137 23.27 32.35 4.95
C HIS A 137 24.30 32.96 3.98
N VAL A 138 24.26 32.59 2.70
CA VAL A 138 25.19 33.09 1.67
C VAL A 138 24.75 34.45 1.10
N HIS A 139 23.47 34.82 1.22
CA HIS A 139 22.93 36.04 0.56
C HIS A 139 22.50 37.12 1.55
N LEU A 140 22.40 36.81 2.83
CA LEU A 140 21.97 37.75 3.87
C LEU A 140 23.08 38.08 4.89
N ASN A 141 24.27 37.46 4.78
CA ASN A 141 25.48 37.82 5.52
C ASN A 141 26.57 38.29 4.55
#